data_AF-A0A1G1W2J2-F1
#
_entry.id   AF-A0A1G1W2J2-F1
#
_cell.length_a   1.000
_cell.length_b   1.000
_cell.length_c   1.000
_cell.angle_alpha   90.00
_cell.angle_beta   90.00
_cell.angle_gamma   90.00
#
_symmetry.space_group_name_H-M   'P 1'
#
loop_
_entity.id
_entity.type
_entity.pdbx_description
1 polymer ?
#
loop_
_entity_poly.entity_id
_entity_poly.type
_entity_poly.pdbx_seq_one_letter_code
_entity_poly.pdbx_strand_id
1 'polypeptide(L)' 'MNFRDLMWKLSHISPLVWAFALLFIAFLLIKIPTDFTKKLAALPLIVAILLFYQAIFRGKMY' A
#
# COMPACT_ATOMS: atom_id res chain seq x y z
N MET A 1 -6.82 -16.74 -17.93
CA MET A 1 -5.73 -15.94 -17.36
C MET A 1 -5.30 -16.62 -16.06
N ASN A 2 -4.10 -17.20 -16.01
CA ASN A 2 -3.68 -18.04 -14.88
C ASN A 2 -3.39 -17.20 -13.63
N PHE A 3 -3.68 -17.75 -12.45
CA PHE A 3 -3.46 -17.08 -11.15
C PHE A 3 -1.99 -16.67 -10.96
N ARG A 4 -1.06 -17.47 -11.49
CA ARG A 4 0.38 -17.19 -11.51
C ARG A 4 0.72 -15.93 -12.32
N ASP A 5 0.08 -15.72 -13.48
CA ASP A 5 0.30 -14.51 -14.29
C ASP A 5 -0.26 -13.26 -13.61
N LEU A 6 -1.39 -13.40 -12.89
CA LEU A 6 -1.97 -12.31 -12.12
C LEU A 6 -1.03 -11.86 -10.99
N MET A 7 -0.51 -12.81 -10.21
CA MET A 7 0.45 -12.50 -9.14
C MET A 7 1.76 -11.93 -9.69
N TRP A 8 2.24 -12.44 -10.82
CA TRP A 8 3.45 -11.93 -11.45
C TRP A 8 3.30 -10.47 -11.91
N LYS A 9 2.14 -10.12 -12.49
CA LYS A 9 1.81 -8.74 -12.87
C LYS A 9 1.71 -7.83 -11.64
N LEU A 10 1.02 -8.27 -10.59
CA LEU A 10 0.85 -7.51 -9.35
C LEU A 10 2.19 -7.21 -8.66
N SER A 11 3.14 -8.14 -8.70
CA SER A 11 4.48 -7.97 -8.13
C SER A 11 5.40 -7.06 -8.95
N HIS A 12 5.13 -6.86 -10.24
CA HIS A 12 5.90 -5.93 -11.10
C HIS A 12 5.36 -4.49 -11.08
N ILE A 13 4.21 -4.26 -10.43
CA ILE A 13 3.68 -2.92 -10.24
C ILE A 13 4.62 -2.14 -9.32
N SER A 14 4.90 -0.89 -9.68
CA SER A 14 5.76 -0.01 -8.91
C SER A 14 5.32 0.08 -7.45
N PRO A 15 6.24 0.02 -6.47
CA PRO A 15 5.95 0.20 -5.04
C PRO A 15 5.12 1.47 -4.76
N LEU A 16 5.31 2.51 -5.58
CA LEU A 16 4.59 3.78 -5.47
C LEU A 16 3.08 3.60 -5.73
N VAL A 17 2.71 2.79 -6.72
CA VAL A 17 1.31 2.51 -7.06
C VAL A 17 0.63 1.73 -5.94
N TRP A 18 1.36 0.79 -5.33
CA TRP A 18 0.89 0.10 -4.12
C TRP A 18 0.71 1.04 -2.93
N ALA A 19 1.60 2.02 -2.75
CA ALA A 19 1.47 3.02 -1.69
C ALA A 19 0.19 3.87 -1.86
N PHE A 20 -0.11 4.31 -3.10
CA PHE A 20 -1.37 5.02 -3.38
C PHE A 20 -2.60 4.15 -3.16
N ALA A 21 -2.57 2.88 -3.58
CA ALA A 21 -3.67 1.94 -3.34
C ALA A 21 -3.93 1.74 -1.84
N LEU A 22 -2.87 1.60 -1.04
CA LEU A 22 -2.96 1.45 0.42
C LEU A 22 -3.48 2.72 1.09
N LEU A 23 -3.06 3.91 0.66
CA LEU A 23 -3.63 5.18 1.16
C LEU A 23 -5.12 5.28 0.86
N PHE A 24 -5.53 4.87 -0.34
CA PHE A 24 -6.94 4.86 -0.72
C PHE A 24 -7.76 3.89 0.14
N ILE A 25 -7.25 2.69 0.40
CA ILE A 25 -7.88 1.71 1.30
C ILE A 25 -7.96 2.26 2.73
N ALA A 26 -6.88 2.87 3.24
CA ALA A 26 -6.86 3.50 4.56
C ALA A 26 -7.93 4.59 4.68
N PHE A 27 -8.08 5.43 3.64
CA PHE A 27 -9.10 6.47 3.58
C PHE A 27 -10.52 5.90 3.61
N LEU A 28 -10.78 4.82 2.86
CA LEU A 28 -12.08 4.13 2.90
C LEU A 28 -12.37 3.53 4.26
N LEU A 29 -11.38 2.90 4.90
CA LEU A 29 -11.51 2.30 6.22
C LEU A 29 -11.86 3.34 7.30
N ILE A 30 -11.29 4.56 7.21
CA ILE A 30 -11.60 5.66 8.15
C ILE A 30 -13.06 6.12 8.03
N LYS A 31 -13.68 6.03 6.85
CA LYS A 31 -15.08 6.41 6.66
C LYS A 31 -16.07 5.44 7.30
N ILE A 32 -15.64 4.24 7.66
CA ILE A 32 -16.52 3.27 8.31
C ILE A 32 -16.65 3.67 9.80
N PRO A 33 -17.87 3.85 10.33
CA PRO A 33 -18.12 4.36 11.69
C PRO A 33 -17.88 3.29 12.77
N THR A 34 -16.84 2.48 12.63
CA THR A 34 -16.41 1.47 13.61
C THR A 34 -15.02 1.82 14.12
N ASP A 35 -14.85 1.94 15.44
CA ASP A 35 -13.56 2.28 16.04
C ASP A 35 -12.48 1.22 15.79
N PHE A 36 -12.89 -0.04 15.60
CA PHE A 36 -12.00 -1.12 15.17
C PHE A 36 -11.42 -0.86 13.77
N THR A 37 -12.24 -0.39 12.83
CA THR A 37 -11.84 -0.12 11.45
C THR A 37 -10.85 1.05 11.36
N LYS A 38 -11.02 2.07 12.21
CA LYS A 38 -10.08 3.18 12.32
C LYS A 38 -8.69 2.71 12.78
N LYS A 39 -8.64 1.77 13.73
CA LYS A 39 -7.39 1.15 14.18
C LYS A 39 -6.76 0.29 13.08
N LEU A 40 -7.57 -0.45 12.34
CA LEU A 40 -7.11 -1.23 11.19
C LEU A 40 -6.58 -0.36 10.05
N ALA A 41 -7.12 0.85 9.85
CA ALA A 41 -6.65 1.79 8.84
C ALA A 41 -5.20 2.26 9.07
N ALA A 42 -4.67 2.14 10.30
CA ALA A 42 -3.28 2.46 10.60
C ALA A 42 -2.30 1.50 9.88
N LEU A 43 -2.67 0.23 9.69
CA LEU A 43 -1.82 -0.75 9.00
C LEU A 43 -1.51 -0.36 7.55
N PRO A 44 -2.51 -0.16 6.66
CA PRO A 44 -2.24 0.26 5.29
C PRO A 44 -1.56 1.63 5.23
N LEU A 45 -1.82 2.53 6.20
CA LEU A 45 -1.13 3.82 6.29
C LEU A 45 0.37 3.66 6.55
N ILE A 46 0.76 2.84 7.53
CA ILE A 46 2.17 2.58 7.87
C ILE A 46 2.90 1.91 6.69
N VAL A 47 2.26 0.92 6.07
CA VAL A 47 2.84 0.22 4.90
C VAL A 47 3.01 1.19 3.72
N ALA A 48 2.04 2.08 3.46
CA ALA A 48 2.18 3.09 2.42
C ALA A 48 3.38 4.02 2.69
N ILE A 49 3.56 4.49 3.92
CA ILE A 49 4.69 5.34 4.32
C ILE A 49 6.03 4.62 4.09
N LEU A 50 6.12 3.34 4.45
CA LEU A 50 7.33 2.53 4.21
C LEU A 50 7.63 2.37 2.72
N LEU A 51 6.60 2.17 1.88
CA LEU A 51 6.77 2.10 0.43
C LEU A 51 7.18 3.44 -0.18
N PHE A 52 6.67 4.56 0.34
CA PHE A 52 7.14 5.90 -0.05
C PHE A 52 8.59 6.13 0.37
N TYR A 53 8.94 5.77 1.61
CA TYR A 53 10.33 5.83 2.08
C TYR A 53 11.25 5.00 1.18
N GLN A 54 10.86 3.77 0.86
CA GLN A 54 11.61 2.96 -0.08
C GLN A 54 11.69 3.62 -1.46
N ALA A 55 10.60 4.13 -2.01
CA ALA A 55 10.62 4.77 -3.33
C ALA A 55 11.52 6.02 -3.39
N ILE A 56 11.58 6.81 -2.32
CA ILE A 56 12.38 8.03 -2.23
C ILE A 56 13.87 7.73 -1.96
N PHE A 57 14.17 6.77 -1.07
CA PHE A 57 15.53 6.51 -0.60
C PHE A 57 16.24 5.35 -1.29
N ARG A 58 15.55 4.50 -2.06
CA ARG A 58 16.16 3.38 -2.82
C ARG A 58 17.14 3.84 -3.91
N GLY A 59 17.12 5.12 -4.29
CA GLY A 59 18.12 5.74 -5.17
C GLY A 59 19.28 6.45 -4.46
N LYS A 60 19.29 6.51 -3.12
CA LYS A 60 20.34 7.18 -2.32
C LYS A 60 21.28 6.23 -1.57
N MET A 61 21.08 4.92 -1.72
CA MET A 61 21.90 3.87 -1.09
C MET A 61 22.92 3.21 -2.05
N TYR A 62 23.20 3.84 -3.20
CA TYR A 62 24.29 3.48 -4.11
C TYR A 62 25.15 4.71 -4.38
#